data_AF-K1XWA6-F1
#
_entry.id   AF-K1XWA6-F1
#
_cell.length_a   1.000
_cell.length_b   1.000
_cell.length_c   1.000
_cell.angle_alpha   90.00
_cell.angle_beta   90.00
_cell.angle_gamma   90.00
#
_symmetry.space_group_name_H-M   'P 1'
#
loop_
_entity.id
_entity.type
_entity.pdbx_description
1 polymer ?
#
loop_
_entity_poly.entity_id
_entity_poly.type
_entity_poly.pdbx_seq_one_letter_code
_entity_poly.pdbx_strand_id
1 'polypeptide(L)' 'PPLQLAAGEIQGAVWLDARQFQDPSLHRNVEMLPGRLFPAYPIEDYYLWGFTYRLLRTILNMNGEEK' A
#
# COMPACT_ATOMS: atom_id res chain seq x y z
N PRO A 1 15.18 -14.19 18.84
CA PRO A 1 14.42 -15.43 18.61
C PRO A 1 13.79 -15.38 17.21
N PRO A 2 13.55 -16.52 16.54
CA PRO A 2 12.82 -16.53 15.27
C PRO A 2 11.40 -16.00 15.47
N LEU A 3 10.91 -15.18 14.54
CA LEU A 3 9.53 -14.68 14.56
C LEU A 3 8.59 -15.87 14.28
N GLN A 4 7.71 -16.21 15.22
CA GLN A 4 6.60 -17.14 14.97
C GLN A 4 5.39 -16.35 14.52
N LEU A 5 4.96 -16.58 13.28
CA LEU A 5 3.77 -15.96 12.71
C LEU A 5 2.52 -16.73 13.17
N ALA A 6 1.47 -16.01 13.54
CA ALA A 6 0.14 -16.59 13.75
C ALA A 6 -0.48 -16.89 12.38
N ALA A 7 -0.18 -18.08 11.83
CA ALA A 7 -0.58 -18.46 10.47
C ALA A 7 -2.10 -18.42 10.23
N GLY A 8 -2.93 -18.48 11.28
CA GLY A 8 -4.39 -18.32 11.15
C GLY A 8 -4.87 -16.89 10.93
N GLU A 9 -4.05 -15.89 11.27
CA GLU A 9 -4.38 -14.46 11.09
C GLU A 9 -3.78 -13.88 9.80
N ILE A 10 -2.75 -14.51 9.26
CA ILE A 10 -2.00 -14.02 8.10
C ILE A 10 -2.28 -14.94 6.90
N GLN A 11 -3.11 -14.45 5.97
CA GLN A 11 -3.40 -15.16 4.72
C GLN A 11 -2.21 -15.15 3.74
N GLY A 12 -1.37 -14.11 3.79
CA GLY A 12 -0.23 -13.97 2.88
C GLY A 12 0.71 -12.83 3.29
N ALA A 13 1.89 -12.82 2.69
CA ALA A 13 2.89 -11.77 2.86
C ALA A 13 3.62 -11.53 1.54
N VAL A 14 3.95 -10.28 1.27
CA VAL A 14 4.62 -9.85 0.05
C VAL A 14 5.67 -8.80 0.38
N TRP A 15 6.77 -8.81 -0.36
CA TRP A 15 7.79 -7.77 -0.29
C TRP A 15 7.40 -6.60 -1.20
N LEU A 16 7.40 -5.40 -0.65
CA LEU A 16 7.21 -4.17 -1.41
C LEU A 16 8.56 -3.60 -1.84
N ASP A 17 8.77 -3.43 -3.15
CA ASP A 17 9.90 -2.67 -3.65
C ASP A 17 9.66 -1.16 -3.42
N ALA A 18 10.48 -0.55 -2.57
CA ALA A 18 10.35 0.86 -2.21
C ALA A 18 10.54 1.81 -3.40
N ARG A 19 11.41 1.47 -4.37
CA ARG A 19 11.66 2.33 -5.54
C ARG A 19 10.47 2.31 -6.49
N GLN A 20 9.87 1.14 -6.70
CA GLN A 20 8.64 1.03 -7.47
C GLN A 20 7.49 1.76 -6.76
N PHE A 21 7.33 1.54 -5.45
CA PHE A 21 6.30 2.26 -4.70
C PHE A 21 6.48 3.78 -4.75
N GLN A 22 7.70 4.29 -4.86
CA GLN A 22 7.95 5.73 -4.99
C GLN A 22 7.57 6.32 -6.36
N ASP A 23 7.37 5.51 -7.40
CA ASP A 23 6.94 5.97 -8.73
C ASP A 23 5.45 6.34 -8.73
N PRO A 24 5.08 7.63 -8.83
CA PRO A 24 3.69 8.06 -8.79
C PRO A 24 2.81 7.48 -9.91
N SER A 25 3.39 7.08 -11.03
CA SER A 25 2.65 6.53 -12.18
C SER A 25 2.09 5.13 -11.92
N LEU A 26 2.60 4.44 -10.90
CA LEU A 26 2.13 3.12 -10.48
C LEU A 26 0.95 3.19 -9.49
N HIS A 27 0.60 4.38 -9.01
CA HIS A 27 -0.54 4.60 -8.11
C HIS A 27 -1.78 4.93 -8.92
N ARG A 28 -2.93 4.46 -8.44
CA ARG A 28 -4.21 4.69 -9.12
C ARG A 28 -5.33 4.93 -8.12
N ASN A 29 -6.35 5.66 -8.57
CA ASN A 29 -7.60 5.79 -7.82
C ASN A 29 -8.50 4.59 -8.14
N VAL A 30 -8.85 3.81 -7.12
CA VAL A 30 -9.64 2.58 -7.24
C VAL A 30 -10.84 2.68 -6.32
N GLU A 31 -11.96 2.10 -6.76
CA GLU A 31 -13.17 2.02 -5.95
C GLU A 31 -12.97 1.00 -4.82
N MET A 32 -12.71 1.49 -3.59
CA MET A 32 -12.57 0.64 -2.40
C MET A 32 -13.86 0.52 -1.60
N LEU A 33 -14.75 1.50 -1.77
CA LEU A 33 -16.10 1.52 -1.19
C LEU A 33 -17.08 1.92 -2.30
N PRO A 34 -18.33 1.45 -2.27
CA PRO A 34 -19.33 1.79 -3.28
C PRO A 34 -19.44 3.30 -3.50
N GLY A 35 -19.20 3.74 -4.74
CA GLY A 35 -19.25 5.13 -5.17
C GLY A 35 -18.09 6.00 -4.71
N ARG A 36 -17.01 5.44 -4.14
CA ARG A 36 -15.87 6.21 -3.62
C ARG A 36 -14.54 5.64 -4.09
N LEU A 37 -13.79 6.49 -4.78
CA LEU A 37 -12.42 6.21 -5.21
C LEU A 37 -11.42 6.62 -4.13
N PHE A 38 -10.42 5.77 -3.93
CA PHE A 38 -9.30 6.03 -3.02
C PHE A 38 -7.97 5.80 -3.73
N PRO A 39 -6.92 6.56 -3.37
CA PRO A 39 -5.58 6.29 -3.87
C PRO A 39 -5.11 4.94 -3.33
N ALA A 40 -4.58 4.12 -4.23
CA ALA A 40 -4.08 2.80 -3.91
C ALA A 40 -2.88 2.43 -4.77
N TYR A 41 -2.03 1.58 -4.22
CA TYR A 41 -0.94 0.94 -4.93
C TYR A 41 -1.31 -0.52 -5.22
N PRO A 42 -1.37 -0.95 -6.48
CA PRO A 42 -1.58 -2.35 -6.86
C PRO A 42 -0.39 -3.20 -6.42
N ILE A 43 -0.64 -4.32 -5.75
CA ILE A 43 0.39 -5.26 -5.34
C ILE A 43 -0.13 -6.69 -5.55
N GLU A 44 0.44 -7.37 -6.54
CA GLU A 44 -0.06 -8.67 -7.02
C GLU A 44 -1.57 -8.58 -7.31
N ASP A 45 -2.38 -9.45 -6.68
CA ASP A 45 -3.85 -9.47 -6.82
C ASP A 45 -4.58 -8.57 -5.81
N TYR A 46 -3.83 -7.75 -5.05
CA TYR A 46 -4.35 -6.91 -3.97
C TYR A 46 -4.11 -5.43 -4.22
N TYR A 47 -4.72 -4.60 -3.37
CA TYR A 47 -4.44 -3.18 -3.28
C TYR A 47 -3.93 -2.82 -1.89
N LEU A 48 -2.84 -2.04 -1.85
CA LEU A 48 -2.38 -1.35 -0.67
C LEU A 48 -3.00 0.05 -0.63
N TRP A 49 -3.88 0.30 0.34
CA TRP A 49 -4.66 1.53 0.45
C TRP A 49 -4.88 1.94 1.92
N GLY A 50 -5.60 3.04 2.13
CA GLY A 50 -6.01 3.48 3.47
C GLY A 50 -4.85 3.94 4.35
N PHE A 51 -4.88 3.55 5.63
CA PHE A 51 -3.87 3.98 6.61
C PHE A 51 -2.46 3.52 6.23
N THR A 52 -2.29 2.24 5.90
CA THR A 52 -0.97 1.66 5.59
C THR A 52 -0.33 2.33 4.38
N TYR A 53 -1.13 2.63 3.34
CA TYR A 53 -0.68 3.39 2.18
C TYR A 53 -0.15 4.79 2.57
N ARG A 54 -0.90 5.54 3.37
CA ARG A 54 -0.49 6.89 3.83
C ARG A 54 0.75 6.85 4.72
N LEU A 55 0.84 5.84 5.58
CA LEU A 55 2.00 5.61 6.44
C LEU A 55 3.25 5.35 5.60
N LEU A 56 3.16 4.47 4.60
CA LEU A 56 4.29 4.16 3.72
C LEU A 56 4.73 5.37 2.89
N ARG A 57 3.78 6.16 2.35
CA ARG A 57 4.12 7.43 1.67
C ARG A 57 4.87 8.39 2.59
N THR A 58 4.50 8.44 3.87
CA THR A 58 5.19 9.26 4.87
C THR A 58 6.60 8.75 5.14
N ILE A 59 6.76 7.44 5.39
CA ILE A 59 8.06 6.81 5.63
C ILE A 59 9.01 7.00 4.44
N LEU A 60 8.47 6.93 3.22
CA LEU A 60 9.23 7.05 1.97
C LEU A 60 9.34 8.49 1.45
N ASN A 61 8.97 9.50 2.26
CA ASN A 61 9.05 10.93 1.94
C ASN A 61 8.32 11.34 0.65
N MET A 62 7.20 10.67 0.36
CA MET A 62 6.34 10.93 -0.81
C MET A 62 5.22 11.93 -0.52
N ASN A 63 5.28 12.65 0.60
CA ASN A 63 4.29 13.65 1.02
C ASN A 63 4.52 15.03 0.38
N GLY A 64 5.36 15.11 -0.65
CA GLY A 64 5.45 16.28 -1.51
C GLY A 64 4.29 16.27 -2.52
N GLU A 65 3.61 17.41 -2.65
CA GLU A 65 2.54 17.71 -3.62
C GLU A 65 1.10 17.31 -3.24
N GLU A 66 0.60 17.83 -2.12
CA GLU A 66 -0.79 18.31 -2.08
C GLU A 66 -0.71 19.85 -2.04
N LYS A 67 -0.90 20.50 -3.20
CA LYS A 67 -1.18 21.94 -3.31
C LYS A 67 -2.68 22.14 -3.48
#